data_AF-A0A7S2NFF1-F1
#
_entry.id   AF-A0A7S2NFF1-F1
#
_cell.length_a   1.000
_cell.length_b   1.000
_cell.length_c   1.000
_cell.angle_alpha   90.00
_cell.angle_beta   90.00
_cell.angle_gamma   90.00
#
_symmetry.space_group_name_H-M   'P 1'
#
loop_
_entity.id
_entity.type
_entity.pdbx_description
1 polymer ?
#
loop_
_entity_poly.entity_id
_entity_poly.type
_entity_poly.pdbx_seq_one_letter_code
_entity_poly.pdbx_strand_id
1 'polypeptide(L)'
;NTKQWLMRSQTLASRKERPLDELSLGLFRLLDPLGAGHVGPGALREYAEACGRPFAGSDGRWSKEYEESCQRYGWDPTLGPDLGQFQAFVSDPASFGHGSPEELLQRAEDLRSR
;
A
#
# COMPACT_ATOMS: atom_id res chain seq x y z
N ASN A 1 -32.43 17.86 -23.51
CA ASN A 1 -32.45 17.09 -22.25
C ASN A 1 -31.23 16.17 -22.25
N THR A 2 -30.06 16.70 -21.90
CA THR A 2 -28.73 16.10 -22.23
C THR A 2 -27.81 15.96 -21.02
N LYS A 3 -28.30 16.21 -19.80
CA LYS A 3 -27.47 16.23 -18.59
C LYS A 3 -27.22 14.85 -17.96
N GLN A 4 -27.92 13.80 -18.41
CA GLN A 4 -27.79 12.46 -17.82
C GLN A 4 -26.53 11.70 -18.24
N TRP A 5 -25.90 12.04 -19.39
CA TRP A 5 -24.68 11.36 -19.85
C TRP A 5 -23.38 11.89 -19.22
N LEU A 6 -23.40 13.07 -18.59
CA LEU A 6 -22.23 13.66 -17.93
C LEU A 6 -22.00 13.17 -16.49
N MET A 7 -23.02 12.60 -15.83
CA MET A 7 -22.91 12.13 -14.44
C MET A 7 -22.44 10.68 -14.30
N ARG A 8 -22.62 9.83 -15.33
CA ARG A 8 -22.20 8.42 -15.28
C ARG A 8 -20.74 8.18 -15.68
N SER A 9 -20.16 9.09 -16.45
CA SER A 9 -18.74 9.07 -16.84
C SER A 9 -17.83 9.66 -15.75
N GLN A 10 -18.36 10.49 -14.86
CA GLN A 10 -17.61 11.02 -13.71
C GLN A 10 -17.29 9.93 -12.67
N THR A 11 -18.12 8.89 -12.52
CA THR A 11 -17.96 7.87 -11.48
C THR A 11 -16.72 6.98 -11.66
N LEU A 12 -16.25 6.79 -12.90
CA LEU A 12 -15.02 6.04 -13.19
C LEU A 12 -13.79 6.95 -13.30
N ALA A 13 -13.96 8.18 -13.80
CA ALA A 13 -12.89 9.18 -13.87
C ALA A 13 -12.42 9.62 -12.46
N SER A 14 -13.35 9.86 -11.53
CA SER A 14 -13.02 10.24 -10.14
C SER A 14 -12.33 9.12 -9.35
N ARG A 15 -12.35 7.86 -9.83
CA ARG A 15 -11.55 6.76 -9.25
C ARG A 15 -10.10 6.79 -9.73
N LYS A 16 -9.86 7.27 -10.95
CA LYS A 16 -8.53 7.38 -11.59
C LYS A 16 -7.74 8.61 -11.14
N GLU A 17 -8.42 9.62 -10.60
CA GLU A 17 -7.82 10.89 -10.17
C GLU A 17 -7.52 10.95 -8.67
N ARG A 18 -7.74 9.86 -7.91
CA ARG A 18 -7.36 9.86 -6.50
C ARG A 18 -5.85 10.00 -6.39
N PRO A 19 -5.37 11.06 -5.73
CA PRO A 19 -3.96 11.29 -5.64
C PRO A 19 -3.32 10.21 -4.77
N LEU A 20 -2.06 9.91 -5.07
CA LEU A 20 -1.34 8.77 -4.51
C LEU A 20 -1.27 8.85 -2.98
N ASP A 21 -1.18 10.05 -2.43
CA ASP A 21 -1.22 10.33 -0.99
C ASP A 21 -2.51 9.83 -0.32
N GLU A 22 -3.68 10.04 -0.92
CA GLU A 22 -4.96 9.54 -0.40
C GLU A 22 -5.04 8.01 -0.42
N LEU A 23 -4.58 7.39 -1.50
CA LEU A 23 -4.57 5.92 -1.63
C LEU A 23 -3.57 5.29 -0.65
N SER A 24 -2.39 5.88 -0.54
CA SER A 24 -1.35 5.45 0.39
C SER A 24 -1.80 5.59 1.83
N LEU A 25 -2.49 6.68 2.17
CA LEU A 25 -3.07 6.89 3.51
C LEU A 25 -4.15 5.85 3.82
N GLY A 26 -5.01 5.54 2.83
CA GLY A 26 -6.03 4.50 2.96
C GLY A 26 -5.42 3.12 3.24
N LEU A 27 -4.39 2.75 2.48
CA LEU A 27 -3.61 1.52 2.68
C LEU A 27 -2.92 1.51 4.04
N PHE A 28 -2.24 2.60 4.40
CA PHE A 28 -1.54 2.73 5.68
C PHE A 28 -2.49 2.48 6.87
N ARG A 29 -3.68 3.08 6.86
CA ARG A 29 -4.68 2.89 7.92
C ARG A 29 -5.23 1.47 8.01
N LEU A 30 -5.25 0.74 6.90
CA LEU A 30 -5.63 -0.68 6.91
C LEU A 30 -4.53 -1.55 7.53
N LEU A 31 -3.27 -1.16 7.33
CA LEU A 31 -2.09 -1.86 7.85
C LEU A 31 -1.73 -1.46 9.30
N ASP A 32 -2.20 -0.29 9.75
CA ASP A 32 -2.06 0.20 11.12
C ASP A 32 -3.45 0.39 11.79
N PRO A 33 -4.19 -0.71 12.05
CA PRO A 33 -5.55 -0.62 12.61
C PRO A 33 -5.59 -0.07 14.04
N LEU A 34 -4.46 -0.13 14.75
CA LEU A 34 -4.34 0.39 16.12
C LEU A 34 -3.95 1.87 16.16
N GLY A 35 -3.58 2.46 15.01
CA GLY A 35 -3.13 3.86 14.95
C GLY A 35 -1.81 4.10 15.67
N ALA A 36 -0.91 3.12 15.67
CA ALA A 36 0.44 3.23 16.24
C ALA A 36 1.33 4.22 15.47
N GLY A 37 0.91 4.63 14.28
CA GLY A 37 1.63 5.54 13.40
C GLY A 37 2.76 4.88 12.60
N HIS A 38 2.88 3.55 12.69
CA HIS A 38 3.89 2.76 11.99
C HIS A 38 3.30 1.44 11.48
N VAL A 39 3.80 0.95 10.34
CA VAL A 39 3.41 -0.34 9.79
C VAL A 39 4.46 -1.39 10.12
N GLY A 40 4.15 -2.26 11.08
CA GLY A 40 5.06 -3.32 11.49
C GLY A 40 5.33 -4.37 10.40
N PRO A 41 6.37 -5.22 10.60
CA PRO A 41 6.79 -6.21 9.60
C PRO A 41 5.71 -7.23 9.22
N GLY A 42 4.80 -7.57 10.14
CA GLY A 42 3.68 -8.48 9.85
C GLY A 42 2.69 -7.86 8.87
N ALA A 43 2.21 -6.64 9.16
CA ALA A 43 1.28 -5.93 8.29
C ALA A 43 1.93 -5.61 6.92
N LEU A 44 3.20 -5.22 6.89
CA LEU A 44 3.89 -4.96 5.62
C LEU A 44 4.06 -6.24 4.78
N ARG A 45 4.19 -7.41 5.42
CA ARG A 45 4.20 -8.70 4.72
C ARG A 45 2.86 -8.97 4.05
N GLU A 46 1.77 -8.74 4.78
CA GLU A 46 0.41 -8.90 4.23
C GLU A 46 0.19 -8.00 3.02
N TYR A 47 0.69 -6.75 3.09
CA TYR A 47 0.69 -5.85 1.95
C TYR A 47 1.52 -6.40 0.78
N ALA A 48 2.72 -6.92 1.05
CA ALA A 48 3.58 -7.50 0.01
C ALA A 48 2.93 -8.72 -0.68
N GLU A 49 2.20 -9.54 0.09
CA GLU A 49 1.39 -10.64 -0.44
C GLU A 49 0.21 -10.14 -1.28
N ALA A 50 -0.47 -9.07 -0.87
CA ALA A 50 -1.51 -8.40 -1.65
C ALA A 50 -0.97 -7.78 -2.95
N CYS A 51 0.30 -7.38 -2.98
CA CYS A 51 0.99 -6.99 -4.21
C CYS A 51 1.29 -8.18 -5.15
N GLY A 52 0.87 -9.39 -4.81
CA GLY A 52 1.08 -10.59 -5.64
C GLY A 52 2.45 -11.23 -5.48
N ARG A 53 3.21 -10.90 -4.40
CA ARG A 53 4.43 -11.60 -4.03
C ARG A 53 4.15 -12.57 -2.89
N PRO A 54 3.70 -13.81 -3.17
CA PRO A 54 3.52 -14.79 -2.13
C PRO A 54 4.89 -15.17 -1.56
N PHE A 55 5.09 -14.91 -0.27
CA PHE A 55 6.21 -15.46 0.48
C PHE A 55 5.83 -16.87 0.95
N ALA A 56 5.66 -17.77 -0.03
CA ALA A 56 5.45 -19.19 0.20
C ALA A 56 6.77 -19.80 0.71
N GLY A 57 6.97 -19.78 2.02
CA GLY A 57 8.08 -20.47 2.67
C GLY A 57 9.01 -19.55 3.47
N SER A 58 8.93 -19.73 4.79
CA SER A 58 9.82 -19.25 5.86
C SER A 58 9.80 -17.74 6.15
N ASP A 59 9.61 -17.43 7.43
CA ASP A 59 9.79 -16.09 7.98
C ASP A 59 11.18 -15.52 7.67
N GLY A 60 12.20 -16.37 7.48
CA GLY A 60 13.56 -15.97 7.12
C GLY A 60 13.69 -15.23 5.78
N ARG A 61 12.89 -15.57 4.76
CA ARG A 61 12.92 -14.85 3.48
C ARG A 61 12.31 -13.45 3.61
N TRP A 62 11.18 -13.35 4.31
CA TRP A 62 10.54 -12.07 4.59
C TRP A 62 11.43 -11.18 5.48
N SER A 63 12.03 -11.73 6.53
CA SER A 63 12.93 -10.98 7.41
C SER A 63 14.07 -10.33 6.64
N LYS A 64 14.66 -11.02 5.67
CA LYS A 64 15.72 -10.46 4.84
C LYS A 64 15.22 -9.31 3.95
N GLU A 65 14.09 -9.48 3.27
CA GLU A 65 13.50 -8.45 2.40
C GLU A 65 13.03 -7.22 3.20
N TYR A 66 12.50 -7.45 4.40
CA TYR A 66 12.12 -6.39 5.34
C TYR A 66 13.36 -5.64 5.84
N GLU A 67 14.42 -6.35 6.22
CA GLU A 67 15.69 -5.75 6.65
C GLU A 67 16.34 -4.93 5.52
N GLU A 68 16.37 -5.46 4.30
CA GLU A 68 16.85 -4.75 3.11
C GLU A 68 16.01 -3.48 2.83
N SER A 69 14.68 -3.56 3.02
CA SER A 69 13.79 -2.40 2.90
C SER A 69 14.05 -1.36 3.98
N CYS A 70 14.23 -1.78 5.23
CA CYS A 70 14.55 -0.87 6.34
C CYS A 70 15.88 -0.15 6.08
N GLN A 71 16.92 -0.86 5.60
CA GLN A 71 18.20 -0.25 5.25
C GLN A 71 18.08 0.71 4.07
N ARG A 72 17.33 0.34 3.02
CA ARG A 72 17.19 1.13 1.81
C ARG A 72 16.43 2.45 2.03
N TYR A 73 15.36 2.40 2.82
CA TYR A 73 14.48 3.56 3.03
C TYR A 73 14.66 4.23 4.41
N GLY A 74 15.59 3.74 5.23
CA GLY A 74 15.89 4.29 6.55
C GLY A 74 14.78 4.09 7.58
N TRP A 75 14.06 2.97 7.52
CA TRP A 75 13.02 2.64 8.50
C TRP A 75 13.64 2.09 9.78
N ASP A 76 12.97 2.34 10.89
CA ASP A 76 13.29 1.63 12.13
C ASP A 76 12.85 0.16 11.97
N PRO A 77 13.76 -0.83 12.06
CA PRO A 77 13.39 -2.23 11.89
C PRO A 77 12.44 -2.74 12.98
N THR A 78 12.38 -2.09 14.14
CA THR A 78 11.52 -2.46 15.25
C THR A 78 10.10 -1.91 15.11
N LEU A 79 9.95 -0.73 14.49
CA LEU A 79 8.65 -0.05 14.32
C LEU A 79 8.07 -0.24 12.92
N GLY A 80 8.92 -0.19 11.89
CA GLY A 80 8.56 -0.11 10.48
C GLY A 80 8.41 1.32 9.97
N PRO A 81 7.94 1.52 8.73
CA PRO A 81 7.74 2.84 8.16
C PRO A 81 6.59 3.60 8.82
N ASP A 82 6.79 4.91 9.02
CA ASP A 82 5.69 5.86 9.23
C ASP A 82 4.92 6.14 7.93
N LEU A 83 3.87 6.97 8.02
CA LEU A 83 3.04 7.30 6.85
C LEU A 83 3.83 7.95 5.70
N GLY A 84 4.73 8.88 6.01
CA GLY A 84 5.50 9.59 4.98
C GLY A 84 6.51 8.66 4.30
N GLN A 85 7.15 7.81 5.09
CA GLN A 85 8.04 6.75 4.61
C GLN A 85 7.29 5.71 3.78
N PHE A 86 6.08 5.32 4.19
CA PHE A 86 5.23 4.42 3.43
C PHE A 86 4.76 5.04 2.12
N GLN A 87 4.41 6.33 2.11
CA GLN A 87 4.09 7.07 0.89
C GLN A 87 5.27 7.10 -0.09
N ALA A 88 6.48 7.36 0.39
CA ALA A 88 7.69 7.32 -0.43
C ALA A 88 7.92 5.91 -1.00
N PHE A 89 7.69 4.87 -0.19
CA PHE A 89 7.81 3.48 -0.58
C PHE A 89 6.85 3.08 -1.71
N VAL A 90 5.56 3.38 -1.61
CA VAL A 90 4.60 3.05 -2.68
C VAL A 90 4.74 3.95 -3.92
N SER A 91 5.39 5.11 -3.77
CA SER A 91 5.74 6.01 -4.87
C SER A 91 7.01 5.59 -5.62
N ASP A 92 7.93 4.85 -4.99
CA ASP A 92 9.19 4.42 -5.60
C ASP A 92 8.96 3.27 -6.59
N PRO A 93 9.17 3.44 -7.91
CA PRO A 93 8.97 2.39 -8.91
C PRO A 93 9.85 1.16 -8.74
N ALA A 94 10.96 1.29 -8.01
CA ALA A 94 11.86 0.18 -7.70
C ALA A 94 11.51 -0.52 -6.38
N SER A 95 10.41 -0.15 -5.73
CA SER A 95 9.85 -0.84 -4.56
C SER A 95 8.89 -1.95 -4.98
N PHE A 96 8.74 -2.98 -4.14
CA PHE A 96 7.71 -4.00 -4.36
C PHE A 96 6.29 -3.49 -4.06
N GLY A 97 6.17 -2.35 -3.37
CA GLY A 97 4.91 -1.72 -3.01
C GLY A 97 4.38 -0.78 -4.08
N HIS A 98 5.16 -0.48 -5.13
CA HIS A 98 4.70 0.39 -6.20
C HIS A 98 3.48 -0.18 -6.93
N GLY A 99 2.61 0.70 -7.38
CA GLY A 99 1.45 0.37 -8.19
C GLY A 99 0.78 1.61 -8.74
N SER A 100 0.07 1.43 -9.84
CA SER A 100 -0.89 2.41 -10.36
C SER A 100 -2.02 2.65 -9.36
N PRO A 101 -2.75 3.78 -9.45
CA PRO A 101 -3.92 4.04 -8.60
C PRO A 101 -4.94 2.89 -8.59
N GLU A 102 -5.14 2.21 -9.72
CA GLU A 102 -6.03 1.06 -9.85
C GLU A 102 -5.52 -0.14 -9.05
N GLU A 103 -4.23 -0.44 -9.12
CA GLU A 103 -3.61 -1.53 -8.37
C GLU A 103 -3.62 -1.25 -6.86
N LEU A 104 -3.34 -0.02 -6.44
CA LEU A 104 -3.38 0.36 -5.03
C LEU A 104 -4.80 0.28 -4.46
N LEU A 105 -5.81 0.66 -5.26
CA LEU A 105 -7.21 0.45 -4.90
C LEU A 105 -7.56 -1.03 -4.77
N GLN A 106 -7.15 -1.86 -5.73
CA GLN A 106 -7.41 -3.30 -5.67
C GLN A 106 -6.76 -3.92 -4.43
N ARG A 107 -5.50 -3.59 -4.14
CA ARG A 107 -4.79 -4.05 -2.94
C ARG A 107 -5.51 -3.63 -1.65
N ALA A 108 -6.06 -2.42 -1.61
CA ALA A 108 -6.83 -1.95 -0.45
C ALA A 108 -8.13 -2.74 -0.25
N GLU A 109 -8.82 -3.12 -1.33
CA GLU A 109 -10.00 -3.99 -1.25
C GLU A 109 -9.62 -5.42 -0.83
N ASP A 110 -8.52 -5.96 -1.35
CA ASP A 110 -8.03 -7.29 -0.98
C ASP A 110 -7.67 -7.37 0.50
N LEU A 111 -7.02 -6.34 1.06
CA LEU A 111 -6.73 -6.25 2.49
C LEU A 111 -8.00 -6.13 3.36
N ARG A 112 -9.04 -5.46 2.87
CA ARG A 112 -10.33 -5.32 3.58
C ARG A 112 -11.16 -6.60 3.59
N SER A 113 -10.94 -7.49 2.62
CA SER A 113 -11.71 -8.72 2.46
C SER A 113 -11.11 -9.93 3.20
N ARG A 114 -10.00 -9.74 3.93
CA ARG A 114 -9.36 -10.74 4.78
C ARG A 114 -9.96 -10.73 6.19
#